data_AF-A0A7S0JG17-F1
#
_entry.id   AF-A0A7S0JG17-F1
#
_cell.length_a   1.000
_cell.length_b   1.000
_cell.length_c   1.000
_cell.angle_alpha   90.00
_cell.angle_beta   90.00
_cell.angle_gamma   90.00
#
_symmetry.space_group_name_H-M   'P 1'
#
loop_
_entity.id
_entity.type
_entity.pdbx_description
1 polymer ?
#
loop_
_entity_poly.entity_id
_entity_poly.type
_entity_poly.pdbx_seq_one_letter_code
_entity_poly.pdbx_strand_id
1 'polypeptide(L)'
;HHNHMSELSGVSSPPDPNGVLSPSVALELHAVGGVCCIAETLPPAAKAGVRLQLPAVEANGLNAAYSTMAGRPINLLAAEPEVTMLRVSVIDSERAEEVAYEAVLLTLLRPGLRAIQLRSVATGTPIALCTLLVHVEHDHALYEWADATQLRLLLRAQEDELNALRTRLAQLTQPSNASCSGTSSDARSPERLEI
;
A
#
# COMPACT_ATOMS: atom_id res chain seq x y z
N HIS A 1 30.26 19.64 -36.73
CA HIS A 1 30.68 18.57 -35.80
C HIS A 1 30.11 18.89 -34.43
N HIS A 2 29.02 18.22 -34.04
CA HIS A 2 28.43 18.35 -32.71
C HIS A 2 29.18 17.44 -31.75
N ASN A 3 29.82 18.04 -30.73
CA ASN A 3 30.39 17.30 -29.62
C ASN A 3 29.25 16.75 -28.76
N HIS A 4 29.03 15.44 -28.84
CA HIS A 4 28.18 14.72 -27.91
C HIS A 4 28.99 14.52 -26.62
N MET A 5 28.71 15.30 -25.56
CA MET A 5 29.24 15.01 -24.24
C MET A 5 28.36 13.93 -23.59
N SER A 6 28.99 12.84 -23.18
CA SER A 6 28.32 11.75 -22.46
C SER A 6 28.14 12.15 -21.00
N GLU A 7 26.90 12.11 -20.50
CA GLU A 7 26.51 12.41 -19.10
C GLU A 7 27.06 11.42 -18.05
N LEU A 8 28.06 10.61 -18.42
CA LEU A 8 28.70 9.63 -17.53
C LEU A 8 29.88 10.20 -16.74
N SER A 9 30.15 11.50 -16.85
CA SER A 9 31.18 12.19 -16.06
C SER A 9 30.59 12.73 -14.75
N GLY A 10 29.92 11.87 -13.98
CA GLY A 10 29.61 12.18 -12.59
C GLY A 10 30.90 12.23 -11.80
N VAL A 11 31.19 13.36 -11.13
CA VAL A 11 32.28 13.43 -10.15
C VAL A 11 31.98 12.39 -9.07
N SER A 12 32.87 11.43 -8.86
CA SER A 12 32.77 10.46 -7.78
C SER A 12 32.92 11.20 -6.44
N SER A 13 31.81 11.70 -5.91
CA SER A 13 31.77 12.21 -4.53
C SER A 13 31.78 11.03 -3.56
N PRO A 14 32.51 11.11 -2.44
CA PRO A 14 32.39 10.12 -1.38
C PRO A 14 30.93 10.02 -0.92
N PRO A 15 30.47 8.83 -0.46
CA PRO A 15 29.14 8.69 0.10
C PRO A 15 28.97 9.68 1.24
N ASP A 16 27.88 10.46 1.21
CA ASP A 16 27.55 11.42 2.26
C ASP A 16 27.40 10.65 3.59
N PRO A 17 28.19 10.96 4.63
CA PRO A 17 28.05 10.31 5.94
C PRO A 17 26.71 10.63 6.61
N ASN A 18 25.97 11.65 6.17
CA ASN A 18 24.59 11.92 6.56
C ASN A 18 23.55 11.27 5.62
N GLY A 19 24.00 10.56 4.59
CA GLY A 19 23.16 9.84 3.62
C GLY A 19 23.01 8.35 3.94
N VAL A 20 23.35 7.92 5.16
CA VAL A 20 23.18 6.54 5.57
C VAL A 20 21.70 6.27 5.79
N LEU A 21 21.07 5.67 4.77
CA LEU A 21 19.65 5.36 4.79
C LEU A 21 19.32 4.38 5.92
N SER A 22 18.15 4.57 6.51
CA SER A 22 17.52 3.63 7.43
C SER A 22 16.40 2.89 6.70
N PRO A 23 16.70 1.80 5.95
CA PRO A 23 15.71 1.18 5.08
C PRO A 23 14.71 0.34 5.88
N SER A 24 13.43 0.47 5.53
CA SER A 24 12.32 -0.38 5.95
C SER A 24 11.79 -1.14 4.73
N VAL A 25 11.30 -2.37 4.92
CA VAL A 25 10.65 -3.15 3.87
C VAL A 25 9.15 -3.13 4.09
N ALA A 26 8.39 -2.77 3.06
CA ALA A 26 6.95 -2.92 3.04
C ALA A 26 6.53 -4.02 2.06
N LEU A 27 5.53 -4.79 2.47
CA LEU A 27 4.90 -5.85 1.72
C LEU A 27 3.44 -5.45 1.52
N GLU A 28 2.96 -5.57 0.29
CA GLU A 28 1.56 -5.32 -0.07
C GLU A 28 1.03 -6.43 -0.97
N LEU A 29 -0.17 -6.91 -0.68
CA LEU A 29 -0.88 -7.85 -1.52
C LEU A 29 -1.98 -7.12 -2.31
N HIS A 30 -2.01 -7.41 -3.61
CA HIS A 30 -2.95 -6.85 -4.57
C HIS A 30 -3.65 -8.02 -5.27
N ALA A 31 -4.84 -8.38 -4.82
CA ALA A 31 -5.62 -9.46 -5.41
C ALA A 31 -6.50 -8.94 -6.57
N VAL A 32 -6.46 -9.61 -7.73
CA VAL A 32 -7.36 -9.35 -8.85
C VAL A 32 -8.53 -10.34 -8.77
N GLY A 33 -9.40 -10.15 -7.78
CA GLY A 33 -10.44 -11.11 -7.41
C GLY A 33 -10.19 -11.75 -6.04
N GLY A 34 -11.25 -12.20 -5.38
CA GLY A 34 -11.16 -12.85 -4.08
C GLY A 34 -10.60 -11.97 -2.94
N VAL A 35 -9.88 -12.60 -2.02
CA VAL A 35 -9.39 -12.01 -0.78
C VAL A 35 -7.91 -12.33 -0.59
N CYS A 36 -7.21 -11.44 0.09
CA CYS A 36 -5.85 -11.68 0.53
C CYS A 36 -5.58 -10.98 1.86
N CYS A 37 -4.60 -11.45 2.61
CA CYS A 37 -4.08 -10.75 3.79
C CYS A 37 -2.64 -11.17 4.09
N ILE A 38 -1.95 -10.33 4.85
CA ILE A 38 -0.61 -10.57 5.38
C ILE A 38 -0.73 -10.80 6.88
N ALA A 39 -0.12 -11.87 7.39
CA ALA A 39 -0.18 -12.23 8.80
C ALA A 39 1.17 -12.70 9.34
N GLU A 40 1.58 -12.20 10.51
CA GLU A 40 2.80 -12.66 11.20
C GLU A 40 2.56 -13.94 12.03
N THR A 41 1.29 -14.26 12.30
CA THR A 41 0.88 -15.47 13.04
C THR A 41 -0.34 -16.09 12.38
N LEU A 42 -0.43 -17.41 12.40
CA LEU A 42 -1.61 -18.16 12.00
C LEU A 42 -2.33 -18.70 13.25
N PRO A 43 -3.67 -18.61 13.33
CA PRO A 43 -4.56 -17.93 12.39
C PRO A 43 -4.36 -16.39 12.39
N PRO A 44 -4.67 -15.69 11.28
CA PRO A 44 -4.60 -14.25 11.18
C PRO A 44 -5.47 -13.56 12.22
N ALA A 45 -5.01 -12.41 12.72
CA ALA A 45 -5.86 -11.55 13.53
C ALA A 45 -7.06 -11.05 12.71
N ALA A 46 -8.19 -10.78 13.37
CA ALA A 46 -9.41 -10.29 12.72
C ALA A 46 -9.23 -8.98 11.93
N LYS A 47 -8.11 -8.26 12.13
CA LYS A 47 -7.76 -7.03 11.41
C LYS A 47 -6.50 -7.19 10.55
N ALA A 48 -6.15 -8.41 10.16
CA ALA A 48 -5.02 -8.64 9.26
C ALA A 48 -5.24 -7.86 7.96
N GLY A 49 -4.32 -6.94 7.66
CA GLY A 49 -4.40 -6.08 6.50
C GLY A 49 -3.78 -6.72 5.27
N VAL A 50 -3.83 -5.99 4.16
CA VAL A 50 -3.14 -6.34 2.91
C VAL A 50 -1.74 -5.70 2.82
N ARG A 51 -1.34 -4.93 3.83
CA ARG A 51 -0.05 -4.26 3.92
C ARG A 51 0.62 -4.54 5.26
N LEU A 52 1.91 -4.85 5.23
CA LEU A 52 2.77 -4.98 6.40
C LEU A 52 4.06 -4.21 6.15
N GLN A 53 4.51 -3.42 7.11
CA GLN A 53 5.78 -2.74 7.05
C GLN A 53 6.68 -3.21 8.19
N LEU A 54 7.87 -3.68 7.83
CA LEU A 54 8.87 -4.14 8.78
C LEU A 54 9.59 -2.93 9.42
N PRO A 55 10.07 -3.06 10.67
CA PRO A 55 10.87 -2.03 11.31
C PRO A 55 12.05 -1.61 10.42
N ALA A 56 12.38 -0.32 10.47
CA ALA A 56 13.56 0.20 9.79
C ALA A 56 14.84 -0.37 10.44
N VAL A 57 15.85 -0.61 9.62
CA VAL A 57 17.20 -0.94 10.11
C VAL A 57 18.00 0.35 10.14
N GLU A 58 18.27 0.85 11.35
CA GLU A 58 18.93 2.15 11.54
C GLU A 58 20.31 2.18 10.89
N ALA A 59 20.56 3.24 10.11
CA ALA A 59 21.85 3.55 9.51
C ALA A 59 22.51 2.35 8.78
N ASN A 60 21.71 1.54 8.06
CA ASN A 60 22.22 0.42 7.29
C ASN A 60 21.54 0.27 5.92
N GLY A 61 21.94 1.10 4.96
CA GLY A 61 21.46 1.04 3.58
C GLY A 61 22.13 -0.03 2.69
N LEU A 62 23.15 -0.75 3.17
CA LEU A 62 23.97 -1.63 2.32
C LEU A 62 23.63 -3.12 2.45
N ASN A 63 23.37 -3.58 3.68
CA ASN A 63 23.12 -4.99 3.96
C ASN A 63 22.13 -5.19 5.12
N ALA A 64 21.08 -4.35 5.15
CA ALA A 64 20.00 -4.46 6.13
C ALA A 64 19.47 -5.90 6.22
N ALA A 65 19.44 -6.41 7.44
CA ALA A 65 18.88 -7.71 7.76
C ALA A 65 17.54 -7.51 8.48
N TYR A 66 16.47 -8.01 7.88
CA TYR A 66 15.14 -7.94 8.44
C TYR A 66 14.82 -9.26 9.14
N SER A 67 14.82 -9.23 10.47
CA SER A 67 14.18 -10.29 11.25
C SER A 67 12.74 -9.91 11.46
N THR A 68 11.85 -10.85 11.20
CA THR A 68 10.47 -10.79 11.66
C THR A 68 10.42 -10.83 13.18
N MET A 69 9.30 -10.40 13.76
CA MET A 69 9.10 -10.51 15.21
C MET A 69 9.25 -11.98 15.64
N ALA A 70 10.21 -12.25 16.52
CA ALA A 70 10.54 -13.58 17.02
C ALA A 70 11.05 -14.61 15.98
N GLY A 71 11.55 -14.17 14.81
CA GLY A 71 12.15 -15.07 13.80
C GLY A 71 11.15 -15.99 13.10
N ARG A 72 9.86 -15.62 13.08
CA ARG A 72 8.76 -16.37 12.44
C ARG A 72 8.55 -15.95 10.98
N PRO A 73 8.10 -16.82 10.07
CA PRO A 73 7.80 -16.38 8.70
C PRO A 73 6.64 -15.39 8.65
N ILE A 74 6.65 -14.50 7.65
CA ILE A 74 5.48 -13.70 7.27
C ILE A 74 4.61 -14.55 6.36
N ASN A 75 3.34 -14.68 6.70
CA ASN A 75 2.39 -15.50 5.96
C ASN A 75 1.65 -14.60 4.96
N LEU A 76 1.71 -14.97 3.68
CA LEU A 76 0.97 -14.34 2.59
C LEU A 76 -0.20 -15.25 2.24
N LEU A 77 -1.42 -14.81 2.55
CA LEU A 77 -2.63 -15.59 2.34
C LEU A 77 -3.41 -14.99 1.19
N ALA A 78 -3.79 -15.84 0.23
CA ALA A 78 -4.58 -15.44 -0.92
C ALA A 78 -5.53 -16.57 -1.30
N ALA A 79 -6.80 -16.25 -1.54
CA ALA A 79 -7.77 -17.21 -2.05
C ALA A 79 -7.46 -17.63 -3.50
N GLU A 80 -6.91 -16.71 -4.30
CA GLU A 80 -6.59 -16.90 -5.71
C GLU A 80 -5.12 -16.48 -5.97
N PRO A 81 -4.14 -17.30 -5.57
CA PRO A 81 -2.71 -16.95 -5.68
C PRO A 81 -2.25 -16.66 -7.12
N GLU A 82 -2.89 -17.27 -8.12
CA GLU A 82 -2.60 -17.11 -9.54
C GLU A 82 -2.88 -15.70 -10.10
N VAL A 83 -3.76 -14.95 -9.43
CA VAL A 83 -4.13 -13.58 -9.78
C VAL A 83 -3.84 -12.59 -8.65
N THR A 84 -3.10 -13.02 -7.63
CA THR A 84 -2.66 -12.16 -6.52
C THR A 84 -1.20 -11.76 -6.68
N MET A 85 -0.96 -10.46 -6.64
CA MET A 85 0.37 -9.86 -6.77
C MET A 85 0.91 -9.45 -5.40
N LEU A 86 2.14 -9.85 -5.11
CA LEU A 86 2.94 -9.31 -4.03
C LEU A 86 3.77 -8.14 -4.56
N ARG A 87 3.58 -6.97 -3.97
CA ARG A 87 4.50 -5.84 -4.11
C ARG A 87 5.40 -5.79 -2.88
N VAL A 88 6.70 -5.76 -3.13
CA VAL A 88 7.73 -5.56 -2.11
C VAL A 88 8.40 -4.23 -2.38
N SER A 89 8.48 -3.37 -1.38
CA SER A 89 9.13 -2.07 -1.51
C SER A 89 10.12 -1.80 -0.39
N VAL A 90 11.15 -1.04 -0.72
CA VAL A 90 12.11 -0.51 0.24
C VAL A 90 11.78 0.97 0.41
N ILE A 91 11.57 1.36 1.66
CA ILE A 91 11.22 2.71 2.09
C ILE A 91 12.40 3.27 2.86
N ASP A 92 12.85 4.47 2.50
CA ASP A 92 13.70 5.27 3.37
C ASP A 92 12.84 5.78 4.54
N SER A 93 13.05 5.25 5.75
CA SER A 93 12.22 5.62 6.89
C SER A 93 12.41 7.07 7.34
N GLU A 94 13.56 7.67 7.05
CA GLU A 94 13.84 9.05 7.45
C GLU A 94 13.11 10.05 6.55
N ARG A 95 13.04 9.74 5.25
CA ARG A 95 12.33 10.56 4.24
C ARG A 95 10.88 10.14 4.02
N ALA A 96 10.48 8.98 4.53
CA ALA A 96 9.21 8.32 4.25
C ALA A 96 8.93 8.14 2.74
N GLU A 97 9.99 7.91 1.96
CA GLU A 97 9.94 7.78 0.51
C GLU A 97 10.24 6.35 0.06
N GLU A 98 9.51 5.86 -0.93
CA GLU A 98 9.82 4.59 -1.60
C GLU A 98 11.04 4.79 -2.50
N VAL A 99 12.09 4.00 -2.28
CA VAL A 99 13.36 4.10 -3.03
C VAL A 99 13.51 3.00 -4.07
N ALA A 100 12.91 1.84 -3.83
CA ALA A 100 12.94 0.72 -4.76
C ALA A 100 11.74 -0.21 -4.54
N TYR A 101 11.35 -0.95 -5.57
CA TYR A 101 10.25 -1.91 -5.48
C TYR A 101 10.40 -3.08 -6.45
N GLU A 102 9.65 -4.15 -6.22
CA GLU A 102 9.37 -5.19 -7.21
C GLU A 102 7.94 -5.69 -7.00
N ALA A 103 7.29 -6.11 -8.08
CA ALA A 103 5.95 -6.66 -8.06
C ALA A 103 5.94 -8.01 -8.78
N VAL A 104 5.45 -9.04 -8.10
CA VAL A 104 5.50 -10.43 -8.56
C VAL A 104 4.21 -11.15 -8.22
N LEU A 105 3.71 -11.97 -9.13
CA LEU A 105 2.58 -12.87 -8.83
C LEU A 105 3.01 -13.92 -7.82
N LEU A 106 2.15 -14.25 -6.85
CA LEU A 106 2.48 -15.23 -5.81
C LEU A 106 2.88 -16.58 -6.39
N THR A 107 2.24 -17.02 -7.48
CA THR A 107 2.55 -18.27 -8.18
C THR A 107 3.92 -18.30 -8.86
N LEU A 108 4.56 -17.15 -9.08
CA LEU A 108 5.89 -17.06 -9.67
C LEU A 108 7.01 -17.10 -8.62
N LEU A 109 6.67 -16.97 -7.34
CA LEU A 109 7.62 -17.18 -6.26
C LEU A 109 7.97 -18.67 -6.21
N ARG A 110 9.27 -18.98 -6.30
CA ARG A 110 9.75 -20.37 -6.22
C ARG A 110 10.22 -20.65 -4.80
N PRO A 111 9.87 -21.81 -4.21
CA PRO A 111 10.26 -22.16 -2.85
C PRO A 111 11.78 -22.24 -2.67
N GLY A 112 12.27 -22.00 -1.46
CA GLY A 112 13.69 -21.95 -1.08
C GLY A 112 14.26 -20.53 -1.02
N LEU A 113 15.59 -20.44 -0.92
CA LEU A 113 16.30 -19.15 -0.89
C LEU A 113 16.28 -18.50 -2.28
N ARG A 114 15.80 -17.26 -2.36
CA ARG A 114 15.63 -16.50 -3.61
C ARG A 114 16.13 -15.06 -3.45
N ALA A 115 16.54 -14.51 -4.58
CA ALA A 115 16.87 -13.12 -4.76
C ALA A 115 15.74 -12.44 -5.54
N ILE A 116 15.17 -11.39 -4.98
CA ILE A 116 14.21 -10.52 -5.65
C ILE A 116 14.99 -9.26 -6.07
N GLN A 117 15.17 -9.11 -7.39
CA GLN A 117 15.82 -7.94 -7.97
C GLN A 117 14.88 -6.75 -7.88
N LEU A 118 15.30 -5.67 -7.21
CA LEU A 118 14.47 -4.48 -7.07
C LEU A 118 14.66 -3.51 -8.25
N ARG A 119 13.65 -2.67 -8.46
CA ARG A 119 13.54 -1.70 -9.55
C ARG A 119 13.47 -0.27 -9.01
N SER A 120 13.93 0.66 -9.81
CA SER A 120 13.79 2.09 -9.53
C SER A 120 12.34 2.53 -9.60
N VAL A 121 11.89 3.30 -8.62
CA VAL A 121 10.56 3.93 -8.61
C VAL A 121 10.38 4.87 -9.80
N ALA A 122 11.42 5.61 -10.18
CA ALA A 122 11.34 6.62 -11.22
C ALA A 122 11.27 6.03 -12.65
N THR A 123 12.00 4.94 -12.91
CA THR A 123 12.17 4.41 -14.26
C THR A 123 11.61 3.00 -14.45
N GLY A 124 11.28 2.29 -13.37
CA GLY A 124 10.88 0.87 -13.42
C GLY A 124 11.99 -0.09 -13.85
N THR A 125 13.23 0.41 -14.02
CA THR A 125 14.35 -0.42 -14.46
C THR A 125 15.00 -1.16 -13.28
N PRO A 126 15.54 -2.37 -13.49
CA PRO A 126 16.28 -3.09 -12.45
C PRO A 126 17.46 -2.28 -11.92
N ILE A 127 17.69 -2.32 -10.60
CA ILE A 127 18.85 -1.69 -9.95
C ILE A 127 19.88 -2.78 -9.64
N ALA A 128 20.97 -2.85 -10.40
CA ALA A 128 21.90 -3.99 -10.39
C ALA A 128 22.36 -4.50 -9.00
N LEU A 129 22.53 -3.62 -8.01
CA LEU A 129 23.01 -3.96 -6.67
C LEU A 129 21.93 -3.89 -5.57
N CYS A 130 20.65 -3.69 -5.94
CA CYS A 130 19.54 -3.62 -4.99
C CYS A 130 18.72 -4.91 -5.08
N THR A 131 18.98 -5.84 -4.17
CA THR A 131 18.36 -7.17 -4.16
C THR A 131 17.88 -7.50 -2.75
N LEU A 132 16.67 -8.04 -2.64
CA LEU A 132 16.16 -8.61 -1.40
C LEU A 132 16.37 -10.12 -1.40
N LEU A 133 17.03 -10.64 -0.36
CA LEU A 133 17.17 -12.07 -0.14
C LEU A 133 16.02 -12.57 0.73
N VAL A 134 15.29 -13.57 0.24
CA VAL A 134 14.10 -14.12 0.90
C VAL A 134 14.14 -15.64 0.92
N HIS A 135 13.60 -16.25 1.97
CA HIS A 135 13.27 -17.67 1.98
C HIS A 135 11.78 -17.83 1.74
N VAL A 136 11.42 -18.56 0.70
CA VAL A 136 10.01 -18.78 0.32
C VAL A 136 9.62 -20.21 0.67
N GLU A 137 8.50 -20.36 1.37
CA GLU A 137 7.87 -21.65 1.60
C GLU A 137 6.44 -21.60 1.06
N HIS A 138 6.01 -22.68 0.43
CA HIS A 138 4.62 -22.83 -0.01
C HIS A 138 3.94 -23.80 0.93
N ASP A 139 2.88 -23.34 1.56
CA ASP A 139 1.95 -24.18 2.29
C ASP A 139 0.61 -24.14 1.54
N HIS A 140 0.11 -25.32 1.19
CA HIS A 140 -1.19 -25.50 0.54
C HIS A 140 -2.23 -26.07 1.51
N ALA A 141 -1.94 -26.04 2.83
CA ALA A 141 -2.89 -26.46 3.84
C ALA A 141 -4.23 -25.73 3.64
N LEU A 142 -5.29 -26.53 3.56
CA LEU A 142 -6.65 -26.03 3.68
C LEU A 142 -6.82 -25.57 5.13
N TYR A 143 -6.64 -24.28 5.35
CA TYR A 143 -6.82 -23.71 6.67
C TYR A 143 -8.30 -23.80 7.06
N GLU A 144 -8.66 -24.74 7.94
CA GLU A 144 -10.04 -24.90 8.43
C GLU A 144 -10.59 -23.65 9.13
N TRP A 145 -9.70 -22.81 9.69
CA TRP A 145 -10.05 -21.50 10.25
C TRP A 145 -10.34 -20.44 9.19
N ALA A 146 -9.93 -20.66 7.94
CA ALA A 146 -10.32 -19.84 6.79
C ALA A 146 -11.73 -20.22 6.30
N ASP A 147 -12.61 -20.62 7.22
CA ASP A 147 -14.01 -20.86 6.91
C ASP A 147 -14.57 -19.58 6.29
N ALA A 148 -15.17 -19.72 5.11
CA ALA A 148 -15.65 -18.65 4.25
C ALA A 148 -16.53 -17.63 4.99
N THR A 149 -17.07 -18.01 6.14
CA THR A 149 -17.81 -17.18 7.08
C THR A 149 -16.98 -16.01 7.65
N GLN A 150 -15.77 -16.23 8.15
CA GLN A 150 -14.92 -15.14 8.67
C GLN A 150 -14.49 -14.20 7.55
N LEU A 151 -14.23 -14.78 6.38
CA LEU A 151 -13.87 -14.05 5.19
C LEU A 151 -15.02 -13.16 4.66
N ARG A 152 -16.24 -13.70 4.67
CA ARG A 152 -17.45 -12.93 4.36
C ARG A 152 -17.73 -11.83 5.38
N LEU A 153 -17.38 -12.04 6.65
CA LEU A 153 -17.51 -11.00 7.68
C LEU A 153 -16.52 -9.85 7.45
N LEU A 154 -15.28 -10.18 7.07
CA LEU A 154 -14.26 -9.17 6.70
C LEU A 154 -14.65 -8.38 5.45
N LEU A 155 -15.13 -9.07 4.40
CA LEU A 155 -15.63 -8.43 3.19
C LEU A 155 -16.80 -7.48 3.49
N ARG A 156 -17.75 -7.91 4.32
CA ARG A 156 -18.87 -7.05 4.74
C ARG A 156 -18.40 -5.82 5.52
N ALA A 157 -17.43 -5.99 6.42
CA ALA A 157 -16.88 -4.86 7.17
C ALA A 157 -16.19 -3.83 6.24
N GLN A 158 -15.48 -4.28 5.21
CA GLN A 158 -14.89 -3.38 4.21
C GLN A 158 -15.95 -2.71 3.33
N GLU A 159 -16.99 -3.43 2.92
CA GLU A 159 -18.12 -2.85 2.16
C GLU A 159 -18.84 -1.77 2.98
N ASP A 160 -19.08 -2.01 4.26
CA ASP A 160 -19.69 -1.04 5.17
C ASP A 160 -18.83 0.23 5.32
N GLU A 161 -17.51 0.07 5.44
CA GLU A 161 -16.57 1.19 5.52
C GLU A 161 -16.53 2.01 4.21
N LEU A 162 -16.49 1.34 3.06
CA LEU A 162 -16.55 2.00 1.75
C LEU A 162 -17.87 2.77 1.57
N ASN A 163 -18.99 2.18 1.99
CA ASN A 163 -20.28 2.85 1.94
C ASN A 163 -20.31 4.08 2.85
N ALA A 164 -19.78 3.99 4.06
CA ALA A 164 -19.66 5.14 4.96
C ALA A 164 -18.82 6.28 4.37
N LEU A 165 -17.68 5.96 3.74
CA LEU A 165 -16.83 6.93 3.05
C LEU A 165 -17.55 7.57 1.85
N ARG A 166 -18.28 6.78 1.05
CA ARG A 166 -19.10 7.30 -0.06
C ARG A 166 -20.19 8.25 0.43
N THR A 167 -20.89 7.91 1.53
CA THR A 167 -21.90 8.79 2.11
C THR A 167 -21.27 10.11 2.59
N ARG A 168 -20.10 10.05 3.21
CA ARG A 168 -19.39 11.24 3.70
C ARG A 168 -18.91 12.14 2.55
N LEU A 169 -18.41 11.56 1.47
CA LEU A 169 -18.09 12.31 0.25
C LEU A 169 -19.33 12.98 -0.34
N ALA A 170 -20.44 12.25 -0.45
CA ALA A 170 -21.69 12.80 -0.97
C ALA A 170 -22.18 14.02 -0.16
N GLN A 171 -22.05 13.98 1.16
CA GLN A 171 -22.38 15.11 2.06
C GLN A 171 -21.47 16.32 1.84
N LEU A 172 -20.18 16.10 1.58
CA LEU A 172 -19.21 17.18 1.31
C LEU A 172 -19.39 17.81 -0.08
N THR A 173 -19.91 17.05 -1.06
CA THR A 173 -20.19 17.54 -2.42
C THR A 173 -21.55 18.21 -2.57
N GLN A 174 -22.39 18.27 -1.53
CA GLN A 174 -23.62 19.06 -1.61
C GLN A 174 -23.27 20.55 -1.72
N PRO A 175 -23.72 21.26 -2.77
CA PRO A 175 -23.46 22.69 -2.89
C PRO A 175 -24.14 23.41 -1.73
N SER A 176 -23.35 24.22 -1.02
CA SER A 176 -23.84 25.18 -0.03
C SER A 176 -24.76 26.20 -0.72
N ASN A 177 -26.04 25.87 -0.86
CA ASN A 177 -27.08 26.82 -1.20
C ASN A 177 -27.47 27.59 0.06
N ALA A 178 -26.53 28.41 0.55
CA ALA A 178 -26.82 29.41 1.56
C ALA A 178 -27.53 30.61 0.90
N SER A 179 -28.86 30.58 0.97
CA SER A 179 -29.80 31.72 1.07
C SER A 179 -29.32 33.11 0.59
N CYS A 180 -29.85 33.55 -0.55
CA CYS A 180 -30.03 34.97 -0.88
C CYS A 180 -31.47 35.17 -1.38
N SER A 181 -32.43 35.23 -0.46
CA SER A 181 -33.79 35.72 -0.76
C SER A 181 -33.89 37.16 -0.28
N GLY A 182 -33.57 38.09 -1.19
CA GLY A 182 -33.88 39.50 -1.02
C GLY A 182 -35.39 39.70 -1.02
N THR A 183 -35.90 40.30 0.05
CA THR A 183 -37.28 40.76 0.11
C THR A 183 -37.40 42.07 -0.68
N SER A 184 -38.03 42.04 -1.84
CA SER A 184 -38.53 43.25 -2.48
C SER A 184 -39.92 43.03 -3.05
N SER A 185 -40.79 43.99 -2.73
CA SER A 185 -42.03 44.32 -3.44
C SER A 185 -43.23 43.38 -3.23
N ASP A 186 -44.08 43.72 -2.25
CA ASP A 186 -45.52 43.57 -2.40
C ASP A 186 -46.22 44.90 -2.17
N ALA A 187 -46.86 45.40 -3.22
CA ALA A 187 -47.65 46.61 -3.24
C ALA A 187 -49.13 46.25 -3.50
N ARG A 188 -49.99 46.69 -2.57
CA ARG A 188 -51.41 47.11 -2.71
C ARG A 188 -52.36 46.16 -3.47
N SER A 189 -53.48 45.74 -2.89
CA SER A 189 -54.71 46.56 -2.66
C SER A 189 -55.82 45.61 -2.12
N PRO A 190 -57.08 46.04 -1.90
CA PRO A 190 -57.61 47.03 -0.95
C PRO A 190 -58.72 46.45 -0.02
N GLU A 191 -59.18 47.27 0.93
CA GLU A 191 -60.52 47.36 1.60
C GLU A 191 -61.28 46.06 1.96
N ARG A 192 -61.85 45.87 3.17
CA ARG A 192 -62.96 46.64 3.76
C ARG A 192 -63.45 45.86 5.00
N LEU A 193 -63.88 46.56 6.06
CA LEU A 193 -65.13 46.32 6.82
C LEU A 193 -65.08 47.03 8.19
N GLU A 194 -65.64 48.24 8.23
CA GLU A 194 -66.67 48.59 9.22
C GLU A 194 -68.00 48.28 8.50
N ILE A 195 -69.01 47.62 9.08
CA ILE A 195 -69.46 47.48 10.48
C ILE A 195 -69.66 46.00 10.81
#